data_AF-A0A952BG22-F1
#
_entry.id   AF-A0A952BG22-F1
#
_cell.length_a   1.000
_cell.length_b   1.000
_cell.length_c   1.000
_cell.angle_alpha   90.00
_cell.angle_beta   90.00
_cell.angle_gamma   90.00
#
_symmetry.space_group_name_H-M   'P 1'
#
loop_
_entity.id
_entity.type
_entity.pdbx_description
1 polymer ?
#
loop_
_entity_poly.entity_id
_entity_poly.type
_entity_poly.pdbx_seq_one_letter_code
_entity_poly.pdbx_strand_id
1 'polypeptide(L)'
;MKKKIAIFGATGATGRRLVEQSLEQGIEVTVFVRNPGRRPICAQGIKNIIDSMNKNHVSRLAVESAYGARDSKKGTYAKLLYFFLRSVMKDKNEMEKIIEESNLDWIAVRPTILTNGLKTGTYKTGKEVKVKGFPKISRAKMKQERNQNIYKLR
;
A
#
# COMPACT_ATOMS: atom_id res chain seq x y z
N MET A 1 13.15 -17.57 15.65
CA MET A 1 13.71 -16.34 15.01
C MET A 1 12.69 -15.21 15.12
N LYS A 2 13.12 -14.00 15.51
CA LYS A 2 12.27 -12.80 15.54
C LYS A 2 12.01 -12.31 14.11
N LYS A 3 10.77 -11.94 13.78
CA LYS A 3 10.46 -11.37 12.44
C LYS A 3 11.06 -9.97 12.34
N LYS A 4 11.62 -9.63 11.17
CA LYS A 4 12.18 -8.31 10.87
C LYS A 4 11.45 -7.70 9.68
N ILE A 5 11.16 -6.41 9.74
CA ILE A 5 10.56 -5.66 8.62
C ILE A 5 11.24 -4.30 8.45
N ALA A 6 11.33 -3.85 7.20
CA ALA A 6 11.68 -2.49 6.85
C ALA A 6 10.42 -1.73 6.41
N ILE A 7 10.22 -0.51 6.93
CA ILE A 7 9.06 0.33 6.60
C ILE A 7 9.53 1.64 5.97
N PHE A 8 9.09 1.88 4.73
CA PHE A 8 9.21 3.16 4.05
C PHE A 8 7.91 3.96 4.21
N GLY A 9 8.01 5.28 4.41
CA GLY A 9 6.83 6.12 4.66
C GLY A 9 6.28 6.00 6.08
N ALA A 10 7.12 5.60 7.04
CA ALA A 10 6.77 5.39 8.43
C ALA A 10 6.20 6.63 9.15
N THR A 11 6.48 7.84 8.68
CA THR A 11 5.97 9.10 9.27
C THR A 11 4.55 9.44 8.82
N GLY A 12 4.04 8.79 7.76
CA GLY A 12 2.69 8.99 7.26
C GLY A 12 1.61 8.53 8.24
N ALA A 13 0.37 8.97 8.03
CA ALA A 13 -0.76 8.60 8.88
C ALA A 13 -0.99 7.08 8.93
N THR A 14 -0.75 6.36 7.82
CA THR A 14 -0.81 4.89 7.77
C THR A 14 0.47 4.27 8.35
N GLY A 15 1.64 4.78 7.96
CA GLY A 15 2.94 4.26 8.38
C GLY A 15 3.15 4.25 9.89
N ARG A 16 2.74 5.31 10.60
CA ARG A 16 2.86 5.39 12.07
C ARG A 16 2.11 4.26 12.77
N ARG A 17 0.88 4.00 12.33
CA ARG A 17 0.06 2.89 12.87
C ARG A 17 0.66 1.54 12.54
N LEU A 18 1.26 1.36 11.36
CA LEU A 18 1.94 0.12 11.01
C LEU A 18 3.17 -0.13 11.90
N VAL A 19 3.94 0.91 12.20
CA VAL A 19 5.08 0.81 13.14
C VAL A 19 4.58 0.40 14.52
N GLU A 20 3.62 1.14 15.09
CA GLU A 20 3.02 0.86 16.41
C GLU A 20 2.55 -0.60 16.50
N GLN A 21 1.73 -1.05 15.55
CA GLN A 21 1.19 -2.41 15.53
C GLN A 21 2.25 -3.50 15.33
N SER A 22 3.34 -3.20 14.63
CA SER A 22 4.43 -4.16 14.41
C SER A 22 5.24 -4.34 15.70
N LEU A 23 5.51 -3.25 16.42
CA LEU A 23 6.20 -3.27 17.70
C LEU A 23 5.39 -4.00 18.77
N GLU A 24 4.06 -3.78 18.83
CA GLU A 24 3.14 -4.52 19.71
C GLU A 24 3.17 -6.03 19.48
N GLN A 25 3.46 -6.47 18.25
CA GLN A 25 3.58 -7.89 17.89
C GLN A 25 4.99 -8.44 18.13
N GLY A 26 5.90 -7.67 18.71
CA GLY A 26 7.28 -8.06 18.95
C GLY A 26 8.11 -8.20 17.66
N ILE A 27 7.70 -7.55 16.56
CA ILE A 27 8.46 -7.51 15.31
C ILE A 27 9.60 -6.50 15.45
N GLU A 28 10.78 -6.83 14.95
CA GLU A 28 11.89 -5.87 14.83
C GLU A 28 11.64 -4.98 13.60
N VAL A 29 11.63 -3.66 13.80
CA VAL A 29 11.23 -2.69 12.76
C VAL A 29 12.39 -1.75 12.46
N THR A 30 12.80 -1.69 11.21
CA THR A 30 13.69 -0.63 10.68
C THR A 30 12.83 0.36 9.89
N VAL A 31 12.96 1.66 10.18
CA VAL A 31 12.20 2.70 9.49
C VAL A 31 13.10 3.59 8.64
N PHE A 32 12.64 3.89 7.42
CA PHE A 32 13.27 4.87 6.55
C PHE A 32 12.40 6.11 6.50
N VAL A 33 12.89 7.20 7.10
CA VAL A 33 12.19 8.47 7.19
C VAL A 33 12.88 9.51 6.32
N ARG A 34 12.07 10.40 5.77
CA ARG A 34 12.50 11.59 5.04
C ARG A 34 11.38 12.62 5.11
N ASN A 35 11.69 13.89 4.83
CA ASN A 35 10.68 14.93 4.63
C ASN A 35 10.61 15.36 3.15
N PRO A 36 10.09 14.52 2.25
CA PRO A 36 9.73 14.95 0.92
C PRO A 36 8.38 15.69 1.02
N GLY A 37 8.26 16.85 0.38
CA GLY A 37 6.93 17.36 0.03
C GLY A 37 6.12 16.30 -0.75
N ARG A 38 4.81 16.49 -0.86
CA ARG A 38 3.93 15.55 -1.60
C ARG A 38 4.30 15.51 -3.08
N ARG A 39 5.16 14.58 -3.48
CA ARG A 39 5.64 14.39 -4.86
C ARG A 39 5.36 12.97 -5.36
N PRO A 40 4.97 12.80 -6.64
CA PRO A 40 4.77 11.49 -7.27
C PRO A 40 6.14 10.88 -7.64
N ILE A 41 6.71 10.12 -6.71
CA ILE A 41 8.03 9.47 -6.86
C ILE A 41 8.02 8.00 -6.40
N CYS A 42 6.84 7.42 -6.29
CA CYS A 42 6.66 6.02 -5.90
C CYS A 42 7.31 5.07 -6.90
N ALA A 43 7.23 5.35 -8.21
CA ALA A 43 7.85 4.52 -9.24
C ALA A 43 9.38 4.52 -9.14
N GLN A 44 10.00 5.69 -8.94
CA GLN A 44 11.44 5.76 -8.74
C GLN A 44 11.86 5.12 -7.42
N GLY A 45 11.09 5.37 -6.35
CA GLY A 45 11.36 4.80 -5.03
C GLY A 45 11.32 3.27 -5.04
N ILE A 46 10.35 2.67 -5.73
CA ILE A 46 10.21 1.22 -5.74
C ILE A 46 11.33 0.51 -6.50
N LYS A 47 11.86 1.11 -7.58
CA LYS A 47 13.05 0.57 -8.27
C LYS A 47 14.22 0.41 -7.30
N ASN A 48 14.55 1.46 -6.56
CA ASN A 48 15.62 1.44 -5.57
C ASN A 48 15.38 0.41 -4.46
N ILE A 49 14.13 0.25 -4.03
CA ILE A 49 13.76 -0.74 -3.02
C ILE A 49 13.93 -2.16 -3.58
N ILE A 50 13.42 -2.45 -4.77
CA ILE A 50 13.53 -3.78 -5.41
C ILE A 50 14.99 -4.14 -5.65
N ASP A 51 15.81 -3.21 -6.15
CA ASP A 51 17.24 -3.43 -6.35
C ASP A 51 17.94 -3.79 -5.04
N SER A 52 17.61 -3.08 -3.96
CA SER A 52 18.15 -3.36 -2.63
C SER A 52 17.66 -4.71 -2.09
N MET A 53 16.37 -5.03 -2.27
CA MET A 53 15.78 -6.31 -1.88
C MET A 53 16.48 -7.48 -2.57
N ASN A 54 16.72 -7.37 -3.88
CA ASN A 54 17.44 -8.39 -4.65
C ASN A 54 18.88 -8.58 -4.16
N LYS A 55 19.61 -7.49 -3.92
CA LYS A 55 20.99 -7.52 -3.37
C LYS A 55 21.07 -8.16 -1.98
N ASN A 56 20.01 -8.03 -1.18
CA ASN A 56 19.95 -8.55 0.20
C ASN A 56 19.12 -9.84 0.32
N HIS A 57 18.75 -10.47 -0.80
CA HIS A 57 17.94 -11.69 -0.84
C HIS A 57 16.61 -11.60 -0.06
N VAL A 58 15.99 -10.42 -0.04
CA VAL A 58 14.67 -10.20 0.55
C VAL A 58 13.61 -10.40 -0.55
N SER A 59 12.73 -11.38 -0.38
CA SER A 59 11.75 -11.72 -1.43
C SER A 59 10.36 -11.14 -1.22
N ARG A 60 9.99 -10.73 0.02
CA ARG A 60 8.60 -10.35 0.33
C ARG A 60 8.39 -8.84 0.36
N LEU A 61 7.43 -8.36 -0.43
CA LEU A 61 7.05 -6.94 -0.53
C LEU A 61 5.56 -6.74 -0.19
N ALA A 62 5.25 -5.73 0.60
CA ALA A 62 3.89 -5.22 0.75
C ALA A 62 3.88 -3.73 0.43
N VAL A 63 2.97 -3.28 -0.44
CA VAL A 63 2.92 -1.89 -0.91
C VAL A 63 1.52 -1.29 -0.74
N GLU A 64 1.44 -0.06 -0.26
CA GLU A 64 0.22 0.75 -0.23
C GLU A 64 0.08 1.52 -1.56
N SER A 65 -0.84 1.07 -2.42
CA SER A 65 -1.21 1.75 -3.65
C SER A 65 -2.50 2.58 -3.46
N ALA A 66 -3.46 2.52 -4.36
CA ALA A 66 -4.74 3.21 -4.29
C ALA A 66 -5.77 2.51 -5.18
N TYR A 67 -7.03 2.51 -4.75
CA TYR A 67 -8.13 2.12 -5.64
C TYR A 67 -8.17 3.05 -6.86
N GLY A 68 -8.30 2.47 -8.06
CA GLY A 68 -8.17 3.14 -9.35
C GLY A 68 -6.81 2.92 -10.02
N ALA A 69 -5.82 2.35 -9.32
CA ALA A 69 -4.57 1.93 -9.94
C ALA A 69 -4.72 0.60 -10.69
N ARG A 70 -4.01 0.45 -11.81
CA ARG A 70 -3.97 -0.74 -12.67
C ARG A 70 -5.39 -1.25 -13.02
N ASP A 71 -5.65 -2.54 -12.80
CA ASP A 71 -6.90 -3.27 -13.06
C ASP A 71 -8.08 -2.79 -12.20
N SER A 72 -7.84 -1.98 -11.15
CA SER A 72 -8.91 -1.40 -10.33
C SER A 72 -9.51 -0.09 -10.89
N LYS A 73 -9.12 0.32 -12.12
CA LYS A 73 -9.60 1.53 -12.81
C LYS A 73 -11.04 1.39 -13.36
N LYS A 74 -12.01 1.10 -12.49
CA LYS A 74 -13.43 0.94 -12.86
C LYS A 74 -14.29 1.96 -12.09
N GLY A 75 -15.31 2.50 -12.76
CA GLY A 75 -16.33 3.36 -12.15
C GLY A 75 -16.00 4.86 -12.06
N THR A 76 -16.98 5.65 -11.62
CA THR A 76 -16.93 7.12 -11.55
C THR A 76 -15.91 7.63 -10.54
N TYR A 77 -15.72 6.90 -9.43
CA TYR A 77 -14.71 7.24 -8.42
C TYR A 77 -13.29 7.21 -9.00
N ALA A 78 -12.95 6.18 -9.79
CA ALA A 78 -11.67 6.13 -10.48
C ALA A 78 -11.51 7.29 -11.46
N LYS A 79 -12.54 7.62 -12.26
CA LYS A 79 -12.50 8.79 -13.18
C LYS A 79 -12.21 10.09 -12.43
N LEU A 80 -12.87 10.29 -11.29
CA LEU A 80 -12.66 11.47 -10.43
C LEU A 80 -11.24 11.56 -9.88
N LEU A 81 -10.68 10.44 -9.40
CA LEU A 81 -9.28 10.39 -8.93
C LEU A 81 -8.30 10.74 -10.05
N TYR A 82 -8.52 10.26 -11.27
CA TYR A 82 -7.64 10.61 -12.41
C TYR A 82 -7.80 12.07 -12.86
N PHE A 83 -8.96 12.69 -12.65
CA PHE A 83 -9.17 14.10 -12.93
C PHE A 83 -8.33 14.98 -11.99
N PHE A 84 -8.40 14.74 -10.67
CA PHE A 84 -7.70 15.58 -9.68
C PHE A 84 -6.25 15.17 -9.40
N LEU A 85 -5.93 13.88 -9.49
CA LEU A 85 -4.67 13.30 -9.02
C LEU A 85 -3.91 12.60 -10.14
N ARG A 86 -4.06 13.04 -11.39
CA ARG A 86 -3.49 12.38 -12.58
C ARG A 86 -2.03 12.00 -12.42
N SER A 87 -1.19 12.91 -11.93
CA SER A 87 0.24 12.67 -11.74
C SER A 87 0.53 11.59 -10.70
N VAL A 88 -0.22 11.58 -9.59
CA VAL A 88 -0.09 10.57 -8.53
C VAL A 88 -0.59 9.21 -9.00
N MET A 89 -1.70 9.18 -9.73
CA MET A 89 -2.25 7.93 -10.27
C MET A 89 -1.33 7.33 -11.34
N LYS A 90 -0.73 8.15 -12.21
CA LYS A 90 0.28 7.69 -13.16
C LYS A 90 1.49 7.07 -12.47
N ASP A 91 2.01 7.73 -11.44
CA ASP A 91 3.14 7.25 -10.66
C ASP A 91 2.84 5.96 -9.88
N LYS A 92 1.64 5.82 -9.31
CA LYS A 92 1.19 4.55 -8.69
C LYS A 92 1.01 3.42 -9.70
N ASN A 93 0.49 3.71 -10.89
CA ASN A 93 0.38 2.72 -11.96
C ASN A 93 1.75 2.22 -12.42
N GLU A 94 2.71 3.13 -12.56
CA GLU A 94 4.07 2.78 -12.94
C GLU A 94 4.77 1.99 -11.83
N MET A 95 4.60 2.41 -10.57
CA MET A 95 5.09 1.66 -9.41
C MET A 95 4.57 0.22 -9.41
N GLU A 96 3.25 0.01 -9.59
CA GLU A 96 2.68 -1.34 -9.61
C GLU A 96 3.14 -2.15 -10.83
N LYS A 97 3.32 -1.53 -12.00
CA LYS A 97 3.88 -2.21 -13.18
C LYS A 97 5.29 -2.74 -12.91
N ILE A 98 6.16 -1.92 -12.31
CA ILE A 98 7.52 -2.32 -11.96
C ILE A 98 7.53 -3.48 -10.94
N ILE A 99 6.58 -3.48 -10.00
CA ILE A 99 6.43 -4.57 -9.03
C ILE A 99 5.96 -5.86 -9.71
N GLU A 100 4.97 -5.76 -10.60
CA GLU A 100 4.45 -6.89 -11.39
C GLU A 100 5.55 -7.56 -12.24
N GLU A 101 6.46 -6.76 -12.79
CA GLU A 101 7.61 -7.22 -13.58
C GLU A 101 8.78 -7.77 -12.73
N SER A 102 8.70 -7.66 -11.40
CA SER A 102 9.75 -8.13 -10.49
C SER A 102 9.60 -9.62 -10.14
N ASN A 103 10.65 -10.21 -9.60
CA ASN A 103 10.70 -11.58 -9.09
C ASN A 103 10.23 -11.72 -7.61
N LEU A 104 9.67 -10.67 -7.02
CA LEU A 104 9.32 -10.63 -5.60
C LEU A 104 7.97 -11.32 -5.31
N ASP A 105 7.81 -11.85 -4.09
CA ASP A 105 6.51 -12.22 -3.51
C ASP A 105 5.83 -10.96 -2.97
N TRP A 106 4.95 -10.37 -3.77
CA TRP A 106 4.38 -9.07 -3.46
C TRP A 106 2.87 -9.08 -3.20
N ILE A 107 2.42 -8.09 -2.41
CA ILE A 107 1.01 -7.77 -2.18
C ILE A 107 0.83 -6.26 -2.35
N ALA A 108 -0.10 -5.85 -3.22
CA ALA A 108 -0.53 -4.47 -3.35
C ALA A 108 -1.87 -4.24 -2.63
N VAL A 109 -1.85 -3.35 -1.64
CA VAL A 109 -3.06 -2.91 -0.92
C VAL A 109 -3.59 -1.67 -1.62
N ARG A 110 -4.80 -1.73 -2.17
CA ARG A 110 -5.43 -0.63 -2.92
C ARG A 110 -6.63 -0.05 -2.15
N PRO A 111 -6.39 0.72 -1.08
CA PRO A 111 -7.47 1.29 -0.28
C PRO A 111 -8.24 2.36 -1.07
N THR A 112 -9.46 2.65 -0.64
CA THR A 112 -10.22 3.83 -1.09
C THR A 112 -9.87 5.04 -0.21
N ILE A 113 -10.82 5.93 0.11
CA ILE A 113 -10.53 7.12 0.92
C ILE A 113 -10.17 6.72 2.34
N LEU A 114 -8.93 6.97 2.76
CA LEU A 114 -8.48 6.68 4.11
C LEU A 114 -8.80 7.81 5.09
N THR A 115 -9.54 7.48 6.15
CA THR A 115 -9.92 8.41 7.21
C THR A 115 -9.24 8.07 8.54
N ASN A 116 -9.25 9.01 9.48
CA ASN A 116 -8.70 8.83 10.83
C ASN A 116 -9.77 8.52 11.88
N GLY A 117 -11.05 8.40 11.48
CA GLY A 117 -12.18 8.21 12.38
C GLY A 117 -12.18 6.86 13.11
N LEU A 118 -13.17 6.68 14.00
CA LEU A 118 -13.36 5.45 14.78
C LEU A 118 -13.41 4.19 13.90
N LYS A 119 -13.16 3.03 14.53
CA LYS A 119 -13.26 1.72 13.89
C LYS A 119 -14.69 1.53 13.35
N THR A 120 -14.87 1.70 12.05
CA THR A 120 -16.15 1.39 11.38
C THR A 120 -16.18 -0.10 10.98
N GLY A 121 -17.38 -0.62 10.68
CA GLY A 121 -17.75 -2.04 10.54
C GLY A 121 -16.96 -2.91 9.55
N THR A 122 -17.52 -4.01 9.07
CA THR A 122 -16.85 -4.98 8.19
C THR A 122 -16.37 -4.33 6.88
N TYR A 123 -15.16 -4.69 6.41
CA TYR A 123 -14.66 -4.26 5.10
C TYR A 123 -14.66 -5.47 4.16
N LYS A 124 -14.83 -5.21 2.85
CA LYS A 124 -14.76 -6.24 1.83
C LYS A 124 -13.34 -6.28 1.28
N THR A 125 -12.73 -7.45 1.29
CA THR A 125 -11.53 -7.75 0.50
C THR A 125 -11.98 -8.53 -0.74
N GLY A 126 -11.46 -8.18 -1.91
CA GLY A 126 -11.73 -8.89 -3.19
C GLY A 126 -10.64 -8.59 -4.23
N LYS A 127 -10.32 -9.53 -5.14
CA LYS A 127 -9.53 -9.20 -6.35
C LYS A 127 -10.28 -8.15 -7.17
N GLU A 128 -11.60 -8.28 -7.19
CA GLU A 128 -12.53 -7.34 -7.81
C GLU A 128 -13.53 -6.82 -6.77
N VAL A 129 -13.13 -5.85 -5.94
CA VAL A 129 -14.09 -5.11 -5.12
C VAL A 129 -14.75 -4.04 -5.97
N LYS A 130 -16.03 -4.23 -6.30
CA LYS A 130 -16.86 -3.17 -6.89
C LYS A 130 -17.14 -2.10 -5.84
N VAL A 131 -16.55 -0.93 -6.04
CA VAL A 131 -16.80 0.26 -5.22
C VAL A 131 -17.95 1.07 -5.83
N LYS A 132 -18.90 1.48 -4.99
CA LYS A 132 -19.94 2.46 -5.33
C LYS A 132 -19.76 3.72 -4.49
N GLY A 133 -20.04 4.89 -5.07
CA GLY A 133 -19.97 6.18 -4.36
C GLY A 133 -18.55 6.56 -3.90
N PHE A 134 -18.45 7.17 -2.72
CA PHE A 134 -17.20 7.63 -2.09
C PHE A 134 -16.86 6.80 -0.84
N PRO A 135 -16.42 5.54 -0.99
CA PRO A 135 -16.19 4.68 0.16
C PRO A 135 -14.99 5.13 1.00
N LYS A 136 -15.18 5.14 2.32
CA LYS A 136 -14.18 5.53 3.31
C LYS A 136 -13.76 4.31 4.14
N ILE A 137 -12.47 4.19 4.41
CA ILE A 137 -11.89 3.15 5.27
C ILE A 137 -11.09 3.84 6.36
N SER A 138 -11.32 3.50 7.63
CA SER A 138 -10.53 4.04 8.74
C SER A 138 -9.16 3.34 8.81
N ARG A 139 -8.09 4.12 8.97
CA ARG A 139 -6.74 3.60 9.22
C ARG A 139 -6.63 2.83 10.53
N ALA A 140 -7.57 2.98 11.47
CA ALA A 140 -7.52 2.34 12.80
C ALA A 140 -7.78 0.83 12.73
N LYS A 141 -8.27 0.34 11.58
CA LYS A 141 -8.61 -1.06 11.35
C LYS A 141 -7.60 -1.82 10.47
N MET A 142 -6.48 -1.21 10.05
CA MET A 142 -5.43 -1.92 9.31
C MET A 142 -4.64 -2.94 10.16
N LYS A 143 -5.30 -3.64 11.10
CA LYS A 143 -4.73 -4.81 11.73
C LYS A 143 -4.69 -5.90 10.66
N GLN A 144 -3.50 -6.40 10.37
CA GLN A 144 -3.27 -7.46 9.38
C GLN A 144 -4.08 -8.71 9.79
N GLU A 145 -5.25 -8.90 9.20
CA GLU A 145 -6.00 -10.15 9.35
C GLU A 145 -5.17 -11.26 8.68
N ARG A 146 -4.61 -12.12 9.53
CA ARG A 146 -3.75 -13.25 9.17
C ARG A 146 -4.46 -14.29 8.29
N ASN A 147 -5.78 -14.21 8.14
CA ASN A 147 -6.61 -15.10 7.34
C ASN A 147 -7.69 -14.30 6.60
N GLN A 148 -7.44 -13.98 5.33
CA GLN A 148 -8.40 -13.95 4.21
C GLN A 148 -7.90 -12.99 3.11
N ASN A 149 -7.27 -13.57 2.09
CA ASN A 149 -7.11 -13.02 0.74
C ASN A 149 -6.86 -11.50 0.67
N ILE A 150 -5.69 -11.05 1.11
CA ILE A 150 -5.14 -9.77 0.66
C ILE A 150 -4.19 -10.10 -0.50
N TYR A 151 -4.50 -9.50 -1.64
CA TYR A 151 -4.32 -10.07 -2.97
C TYR A 151 -2.87 -10.23 -3.40
N LYS A 152 -2.50 -11.48 -3.62
CA LYS A 152 -1.44 -11.88 -4.53
C LYS A 152 -2.00 -11.77 -5.95
N LEU A 153 -1.49 -10.83 -6.74
CA LEU A 153 -1.56 -10.93 -8.19
C LEU A 153 -0.40 -11.86 -8.61
N ARG A 154 -0.75 -12.91 -9.35
CA ARG A 154 0.18 -13.66 -10.20
C ARG A 154 -0.21 -13.30 -11.61
#